data_AF-A0A1V9ZWB0-F1
#
_entry.id   AF-A0A1V9ZWB0-F1
#
_cell.length_a   1.000
_cell.length_b   1.000
_cell.length_c   1.000
_cell.angle_alpha   90.00
_cell.angle_beta   90.00
_cell.angle_gamma   90.00
#
_symmetry.space_group_name_H-M   'P 1'
#
loop_
_entity.id
_entity.type
_entity.pdbx_description
1 polymer ?
#
loop_
_entity_poly.entity_id
_entity_poly.type
_entity_poly.pdbx_seq_one_letter_code
_entity_poly.pdbx_strand_id
1 'polypeptide(L)'
;SALASREEMVRNGKLTTIIFIRDRNPKGQEVSGYIDYALRLKSEPFEPYFERKKRLLPKPSDLSYYNWETQTCTSNSSPNFQVIADSETGLLFKNKRDRKVINVDPKANPGDNSTRTEIKTTEYMQVVIYDHMTRRKN
;
A
#
# COMPACT_ATOMS: atom_id res chain seq x y z
N SER A 1 9.88 9.67 9.61
CA SER A 1 8.69 9.68 8.74
C SER A 1 7.76 8.54 9.15
N ALA A 2 6.47 8.56 8.79
CA ALA A 2 5.53 7.48 9.13
C ALA A 2 5.97 6.10 8.57
N LEU A 3 6.70 6.09 7.44
CA LEU A 3 7.20 4.85 6.83
C LEU A 3 8.45 4.31 7.54
N ALA A 4 9.37 5.18 7.96
CA ALA A 4 10.62 4.77 8.61
C ALA A 4 10.38 3.96 9.90
N SER A 5 9.34 4.26 10.68
CA SER A 5 9.02 3.51 11.90
C SER A 5 8.55 2.06 11.64
N ARG A 6 8.20 1.73 10.38
CA ARG A 6 7.73 0.39 9.97
C ARG A 6 8.82 -0.43 9.31
N GLU A 7 9.88 0.22 8.82
CA GLU A 7 10.89 -0.39 7.96
C GLU A 7 11.48 -1.66 8.58
N GLU A 8 11.94 -1.60 9.83
CA GLU A 8 12.57 -2.75 10.50
C GLU A 8 11.62 -3.96 10.57
N MET A 9 10.37 -3.73 11.00
CA MET A 9 9.35 -4.77 11.12
C MET A 9 8.90 -5.33 9.78
N VAL A 10 8.92 -4.51 8.72
CA VAL A 10 8.59 -4.95 7.37
C VAL A 10 9.74 -5.76 6.77
N ARG A 11 10.99 -5.32 6.96
CA ARG A 11 12.18 -6.03 6.49
C ARG A 11 12.35 -7.40 7.16
N ASN A 12 12.07 -7.49 8.46
CA ASN A 12 12.11 -8.77 9.19
C ASN A 12 10.85 -9.62 9.04
N GLY A 13 9.86 -9.14 8.27
CA GLY A 13 8.61 -9.85 7.98
C GLY A 13 7.70 -10.04 9.20
N LYS A 14 7.84 -9.27 10.27
CA LYS A 14 6.86 -9.26 11.39
C LYS A 14 5.59 -8.47 11.01
N LEU A 15 5.76 -7.49 10.13
CA LEU A 15 4.71 -6.62 9.63
C LEU A 15 4.66 -6.70 8.10
N THR A 16 3.46 -6.70 7.55
CA THR A 16 3.25 -6.41 6.13
C THR A 16 2.42 -5.14 6.02
N THR A 17 2.84 -4.22 5.15
CA THR A 17 2.22 -2.90 5.05
C THR A 17 1.82 -2.61 3.62
N ILE A 18 0.59 -2.14 3.44
CA ILE A 18 0.08 -1.60 2.17
C ILE A 18 -0.05 -0.09 2.32
N ILE A 19 0.49 0.66 1.36
CA ILE A 19 0.41 2.12 1.34
C ILE A 19 -0.53 2.51 0.21
N PHE A 20 -1.65 3.15 0.55
CA PHE A 20 -2.46 3.85 -0.43
C PHE A 20 -1.95 5.28 -0.59
N ILE A 21 -1.74 5.70 -1.83
CA ILE A 21 -1.43 7.09 -2.19
C ILE A 21 -2.38 7.52 -3.30
N ARG A 22 -2.96 8.71 -3.16
CA ARG A 22 -3.60 9.47 -4.24
C ARG A 22 -2.90 10.80 -4.35
N ASP A 23 -2.42 11.13 -5.55
CA ASP A 23 -1.74 12.39 -5.83
C ASP A 23 -1.57 12.66 -7.33
N ARG A 24 -0.84 13.70 -7.72
CA ARG A 24 -0.52 14.01 -9.11
C ARG A 24 0.86 13.48 -9.50
N ASN A 25 0.92 12.82 -10.65
CA ASN A 25 2.19 12.41 -11.26
C ASN A 25 2.95 13.63 -11.84
N PRO A 26 4.21 13.48 -12.32
CA PRO A 26 4.97 14.59 -12.89
C PRO A 26 4.34 15.27 -14.12
N LYS A 27 3.38 14.61 -14.78
CA LYS A 27 2.59 15.19 -15.89
C LYS A 27 1.36 15.98 -15.39
N GLY A 28 1.18 16.10 -14.07
CA GLY A 28 0.03 16.77 -13.46
C GLY A 28 -1.24 15.93 -13.37
N GLN A 29 -1.21 14.68 -13.82
CA GLN A 29 -2.37 13.79 -13.87
C GLN A 29 -2.61 13.15 -12.51
N GLU A 30 -3.85 13.09 -12.09
CA GLU A 30 -4.21 12.44 -10.84
C GLU A 30 -4.10 10.92 -10.96
N VAL A 31 -3.38 10.32 -10.02
CA VAL A 31 -3.14 8.88 -9.92
C VAL A 31 -3.40 8.40 -8.50
N SER A 32 -3.89 7.18 -8.37
CA SER A 32 -4.03 6.51 -7.08
C SER A 32 -3.62 5.06 -7.15
N GLY A 33 -3.22 4.47 -6.03
CA GLY A 33 -2.89 3.05 -6.00
C GLY A 33 -2.45 2.55 -4.65
N TYR A 34 -2.45 1.23 -4.53
CA TYR A 34 -2.01 0.49 -3.35
C TYR A 34 -0.63 -0.10 -3.61
N ILE A 35 0.33 0.19 -2.73
CA ILE A 35 1.74 -0.19 -2.85
C ILE A 35 2.06 -1.23 -1.79
N ASP A 36 2.65 -2.36 -2.19
CA ASP A 36 3.28 -3.29 -1.26
C ASP A 36 4.60 -2.70 -0.78
N TYR A 37 4.64 -2.25 0.49
CA TYR A 37 5.81 -1.58 1.02
C TYR A 37 7.03 -2.50 1.10
N ALA A 38 6.82 -3.78 1.45
CA ALA A 38 7.90 -4.75 1.55
C ALA A 38 8.53 -5.05 0.18
N LEU A 39 7.71 -5.16 -0.86
CA LEU A 39 8.21 -5.29 -2.23
C LEU A 39 9.00 -4.05 -2.62
N ARG A 40 8.49 -2.85 -2.31
CA ARG A 40 9.15 -1.61 -2.74
C ARG A 40 10.48 -1.36 -2.03
N LEU A 41 10.57 -1.66 -0.73
CA LEU A 41 11.81 -1.64 0.05
C LEU A 41 12.90 -2.58 -0.48
N LYS A 42 12.51 -3.65 -1.19
CA LYS A 42 13.45 -4.60 -1.82
C LYS A 42 13.87 -4.17 -3.22
N SER A 43 13.00 -3.46 -3.94
CA SER A 43 13.21 -3.14 -5.36
C SER A 43 13.96 -1.83 -5.63
N GLU A 44 13.98 -0.89 -4.68
CA GLU A 44 14.63 0.42 -4.87
C GLU A 44 15.11 1.02 -3.52
N PRO A 45 16.15 1.87 -3.54
CA PRO A 45 16.61 2.56 -2.32
C PRO A 45 15.52 3.49 -1.79
N PHE A 46 15.29 3.43 -0.48
CA PHE A 46 14.20 4.16 0.17
C PHE A 46 14.64 5.43 0.91
N GLU A 47 15.95 5.58 1.10
CA GLU A 47 16.60 6.74 1.72
C GLU A 47 16.12 8.06 1.08
N PRO A 48 16.03 8.22 -0.26
CA PRO A 48 15.55 9.46 -0.85
C PRO A 48 14.10 9.81 -0.52
N TYR A 49 13.25 8.81 -0.27
CA TYR A 49 11.87 9.05 0.17
C TYR A 49 11.83 9.47 1.64
N PHE A 50 12.67 8.86 2.49
CA PHE A 50 12.77 9.23 3.91
C PHE A 50 13.35 10.63 4.12
N GLU A 51 14.32 11.01 3.29
CA GLU A 51 14.92 12.35 3.25
C GLU A 51 14.04 13.39 2.52
N ARG A 52 12.87 12.99 2.01
CA ARG A 52 11.95 13.84 1.23
C ARG A 52 12.55 14.44 -0.05
N LYS A 53 13.65 13.87 -0.55
CA LYS A 53 14.27 14.24 -1.84
C LYS A 53 13.48 13.68 -3.02
N LYS A 54 12.67 12.66 -2.79
CA LYS A 54 11.84 12.00 -3.81
C LYS A 54 10.43 11.75 -3.25
N ARG A 55 9.41 11.91 -4.10
CA ARG A 55 8.02 11.59 -3.77
C ARG A 55 7.71 10.13 -4.13
N LEU A 56 7.05 9.42 -3.23
CA LEU A 56 6.58 8.06 -3.48
C LEU A 56 5.24 8.15 -4.22
N LEU A 57 5.19 7.65 -5.45
CA LEU A 57 3.96 7.62 -6.25
C LEU A 57 3.63 6.17 -6.66
N PRO A 58 2.31 5.85 -6.81
CA PRO A 58 1.88 4.59 -7.39
C PRO A 58 2.45 4.39 -8.80
N LYS A 59 2.85 3.16 -9.11
CA LYS A 59 3.33 2.70 -10.41
C LYS A 59 2.36 1.63 -10.95
N PRO A 60 2.24 1.46 -12.27
CA PRO A 60 1.42 0.40 -12.87
C PRO A 60 1.76 -1.04 -12.43
N SER A 61 2.95 -1.26 -11.85
CA SER A 61 3.41 -2.54 -11.33
C SER A 61 3.09 -2.78 -9.84
N ASP A 62 2.48 -1.82 -9.14
CA ASP A 62 2.07 -2.00 -7.75
C ASP A 62 0.79 -2.85 -7.61
N LEU A 63 0.34 -3.07 -6.37
CA LEU A 63 -0.85 -3.88 -6.10
C LEU A 63 -2.08 -3.37 -6.84
N SER A 64 -2.18 -2.06 -6.98
CA SER A 64 -3.06 -1.45 -7.97
C SER A 64 -2.51 -0.10 -8.41
N TYR A 65 -2.97 0.33 -9.57
CA TYR A 65 -2.74 1.67 -10.09
C TYR A 65 -3.97 2.11 -10.84
N TYR A 66 -4.32 3.37 -10.67
CA TYR A 66 -5.39 4.01 -11.40
C TYR A 66 -4.96 5.42 -11.80
N ASN A 67 -5.06 5.74 -13.09
CA ASN A 67 -4.92 7.09 -13.61
C ASN A 67 -6.33 7.64 -13.90
N TRP A 68 -6.71 8.70 -13.19
CA TRP A 68 -8.07 9.26 -13.24
C TRP A 68 -8.37 9.95 -14.57
N GLU A 69 -7.34 10.46 -15.25
CA GLU A 69 -7.49 11.14 -16.54
C GLU A 69 -7.57 10.14 -17.68
N THR A 70 -6.65 9.17 -17.73
CA THR A 70 -6.61 8.17 -18.82
C THR A 70 -7.49 6.95 -18.56
N GLN A 71 -8.11 6.87 -17.37
CA GLN A 71 -8.90 5.73 -16.90
C GLN A 71 -8.12 4.40 -16.90
N THR A 72 -6.78 4.48 -16.93
CA THR A 72 -5.92 3.30 -16.99
C THR A 72 -5.86 2.66 -15.60
N CYS A 73 -6.28 1.41 -15.50
CA CYS A 73 -6.30 0.63 -14.27
C CYS A 73 -5.41 -0.62 -14.39
N THR A 74 -4.62 -0.91 -13.37
CA THR A 74 -3.92 -2.20 -13.22
C THR A 74 -4.10 -2.76 -11.82
N SER A 75 -3.98 -4.07 -11.70
CA SER A 75 -4.02 -4.80 -10.43
C SER A 75 -3.04 -5.96 -10.50
N ASN A 76 -2.06 -6.01 -9.59
CA ASN A 76 -0.97 -6.98 -9.65
C ASN A 76 -0.77 -7.64 -8.30
N SER A 77 -0.83 -8.97 -8.26
CA SER A 77 -0.40 -9.69 -7.04
C SER A 77 1.10 -9.56 -6.86
N SER A 78 1.54 -9.27 -5.64
CA SER A 78 2.95 -9.22 -5.27
C SER A 78 3.41 -10.55 -4.63
N PRO A 79 4.69 -10.71 -4.27
CA PRO A 79 5.12 -11.84 -3.45
C PRO A 79 4.44 -11.92 -2.07
N ASN A 80 3.98 -10.79 -1.51
CA ASN A 80 3.39 -10.75 -0.16
C ASN A 80 1.85 -10.75 -0.19
N PHE A 81 1.22 -10.26 -1.25
CA PHE A 81 -0.23 -10.11 -1.35
C PHE A 81 -0.80 -10.70 -2.63
N GLN A 82 -1.92 -11.39 -2.50
CA GLN A 82 -2.81 -11.70 -3.60
C GLN A 82 -3.87 -10.60 -3.68
N VAL A 83 -4.05 -10.00 -4.85
CA VAL A 83 -5.12 -9.05 -5.12
C VAL A 83 -6.40 -9.82 -5.44
N ILE A 84 -7.48 -9.48 -4.78
CA ILE A 84 -8.81 -10.04 -5.00
C ILE A 84 -9.71 -8.87 -5.37
N ALA A 85 -10.21 -8.87 -6.61
CA ALA A 85 -11.24 -7.94 -7.05
C ALA A 85 -12.60 -8.63 -6.92
N ASP A 86 -13.48 -8.04 -6.13
CA ASP A 86 -14.82 -8.53 -5.85
C ASP A 86 -15.85 -7.46 -6.23
N SER A 87 -16.95 -7.86 -6.86
CA SER A 87 -17.94 -6.93 -7.40
C SER A 87 -18.73 -6.20 -6.31
N GLU A 88 -18.85 -6.77 -5.10
CA GLU A 88 -19.66 -6.23 -4.01
C GLU A 88 -18.80 -5.48 -2.99
N THR A 89 -17.65 -6.05 -2.63
CA THR A 89 -16.73 -5.52 -1.60
C THR A 89 -15.59 -4.68 -2.17
N GLY A 90 -15.44 -4.63 -3.50
CA GLY A 90 -14.39 -3.88 -4.18
C GLY A 90 -13.05 -4.59 -4.12
N LEU A 91 -12.00 -3.87 -3.71
CA LEU A 91 -10.64 -4.39 -3.72
C LEU A 91 -10.26 -4.95 -2.35
N LEU A 92 -9.74 -6.17 -2.34
CA LEU A 92 -9.27 -6.86 -1.15
C LEU A 92 -7.84 -7.35 -1.37
N PHE A 93 -7.04 -7.38 -0.30
CA PHE A 93 -5.67 -7.89 -0.36
C PHE A 93 -5.50 -9.05 0.61
N LYS A 94 -5.24 -10.24 0.08
CA LYS A 94 -4.98 -11.42 0.90
C LYS A 94 -3.49 -11.55 1.15
N ASN A 95 -3.09 -11.50 2.41
CA ASN A 95 -1.71 -11.77 2.81
C ASN A 95 -1.36 -13.22 2.45
N LYS A 96 -0.29 -13.43 1.69
CA LYS A 96 0.10 -14.76 1.20
C LYS A 96 0.69 -15.66 2.29
N ARG A 97 1.17 -15.09 3.40
CA ARG A 97 1.82 -15.84 4.48
C ARG A 97 0.81 -16.51 5.40
N ASP A 98 -0.20 -15.79 5.84
CA ASP A 98 -1.19 -16.30 6.80
C ASP A 98 -2.61 -16.45 6.20
N ARG A 99 -2.79 -16.05 4.94
CA ARG A 99 -4.03 -16.13 4.17
C ARG A 99 -5.14 -15.21 4.69
N LYS A 100 -4.86 -14.30 5.62
CA LYS A 100 -5.84 -13.31 6.09
C LYS A 100 -6.08 -12.23 5.04
N VAL A 101 -7.32 -11.74 4.98
CA VAL A 101 -7.74 -10.69 4.06
C VAL A 101 -7.67 -9.34 4.76
N ILE A 102 -7.14 -8.36 4.05
CA ILE A 102 -7.12 -6.96 4.42
C ILE A 102 -8.15 -6.25 3.54
N ASN A 103 -9.17 -5.69 4.18
CA ASN A 103 -10.19 -4.89 3.51
C ASN A 103 -9.74 -3.43 3.46
N VAL A 104 -9.74 -2.83 2.27
CA VAL A 104 -9.31 -1.44 2.07
C VAL A 104 -10.46 -0.47 1.80
N ASP A 105 -11.70 -0.93 1.89
CA ASP A 105 -12.87 -0.04 1.92
C ASP A 105 -12.77 0.89 3.15
N PRO A 106 -12.76 2.22 2.96
CA PRO A 106 -12.69 3.18 4.06
C PRO A 106 -13.86 3.09 5.06
N LYS A 107 -14.97 2.45 4.69
CA LYS A 107 -16.16 2.26 5.54
C LYS A 107 -16.18 0.92 6.28
N ALA A 108 -15.29 -0.01 5.92
CA ALA A 108 -15.23 -1.34 6.50
C ALA A 108 -14.12 -1.48 7.54
N ASN A 109 -14.21 -2.53 8.36
CA ASN A 109 -13.11 -2.93 9.22
C ASN A 109 -11.99 -3.55 8.36
N PRO A 110 -10.70 -3.15 8.54
CA PRO A 110 -9.60 -3.66 7.73
C PRO A 110 -9.28 -5.15 7.94
N GLY A 111 -9.88 -5.80 8.93
CA GLY A 111 -9.75 -7.24 9.21
C GLY A 111 -8.82 -7.55 10.39
N ASP A 112 -8.75 -8.84 10.73
CA ASP A 112 -7.97 -9.31 11.87
C ASP A 112 -6.49 -8.94 11.76
N ASN A 113 -5.90 -8.49 12.87
CA ASN A 113 -4.49 -8.07 12.95
C ASN A 113 -4.12 -6.96 11.96
N SER A 114 -5.13 -6.30 11.39
CA SER A 114 -4.97 -5.21 10.44
C SER A 114 -5.42 -3.90 11.08
N THR A 115 -4.73 -2.81 10.75
CA THR A 115 -5.14 -1.46 11.12
C THR A 115 -5.16 -0.57 9.89
N ARG A 116 -6.05 0.43 9.87
CA ARG A 116 -6.11 1.48 8.86
C ARG A 116 -5.73 2.80 9.54
N THR A 117 -4.66 3.42 9.08
CA THR A 117 -4.20 4.72 9.58
C THR A 117 -4.20 5.74 8.45
N GLU A 118 -5.01 6.78 8.58
CA GLU A 118 -5.00 7.91 7.66
C GLU A 118 -3.93 8.91 8.07
N ILE A 119 -3.02 9.23 7.16
CA ILE A 119 -1.89 10.11 7.44
C ILE A 119 -2.25 11.52 6.99
N LYS A 120 -2.48 12.41 7.97
CA LYS A 120 -2.67 13.84 7.71
C LYS A 120 -1.35 14.44 7.23
N THR A 121 -1.34 14.95 6.01
CA THR A 121 -0.15 15.57 5.41
C THR A 121 -0.57 16.55 4.32
N THR A 122 0.28 17.54 4.05
CA THR A 122 0.18 18.42 2.87
C THR A 122 1.04 17.91 1.71
N GLU A 123 1.86 16.87 1.95
CA GLU A 123 2.78 16.32 0.96
C GLU A 123 2.07 15.53 -0.15
N TYR A 124 0.84 15.06 0.07
CA TYR A 124 0.05 14.28 -0.89
C TYR A 124 -1.44 14.63 -0.71
N MET A 125 -2.25 14.46 -1.76
CA MET A 125 -3.70 14.63 -1.63
C MET A 125 -4.33 13.64 -0.64
N GLN A 126 -3.86 12.39 -0.63
CA GLN A 126 -4.31 11.38 0.34
C GLN A 126 -3.25 10.30 0.57
N VAL A 127 -3.06 9.92 1.83
CA VAL A 127 -2.23 8.77 2.22
C VAL A 127 -2.96 7.95 3.28
N VAL A 128 -3.09 6.66 3.04
CA VAL A 128 -3.63 5.70 4.02
C VAL A 128 -2.67 4.54 4.13
N ILE A 129 -2.36 4.14 5.35
CA ILE A 129 -1.50 2.99 5.62
C ILE A 129 -2.34 1.87 6.22
N TYR A 130 -2.22 0.69 5.63
CA TYR A 130 -2.78 -0.55 6.16
C TYR A 130 -1.64 -1.41 6.69
N ASP A 131 -1.59 -1.57 8.00
CA ASP A 131 -0.59 -2.40 8.66
C ASP A 131 -1.22 -3.72 9.07
N HIS A 132 -0.58 -4.83 8.69
CA HIS A 132 -1.03 -6.17 9.01
C HIS A 132 0.07 -6.97 9.71
N MET A 133 -0.18 -7.34 10.96
CA MET A 133 0.75 -8.08 11.80
C MET A 133 0.73 -9.57 11.45
N THR A 134 1.74 -10.01 10.71
CA THR A 134 1.94 -11.42 10.36
C THR A 134 2.59 -12.18 11.52
N ARG A 135 1.86 -12.44 12.59
CA ARG A 135 2.31 -13.37 13.64
C ARG A 135 1.93 -14.80 13.24
N ARG A 136 2.89 -15.74 13.24
CA ARG A 136 2.58 -17.16 13.44
C ARG A 136 2.36 -17.41 14.93
N LYS A 137 1.48 -18.40 15.20
CA LYS A 137 1.17 -19.01 16.50
C LYS A 137 2.43 -19.25 17.33
N ASN A 138 2.26 -19.12 18.66
CA ASN A 138 3.18 -19.58 19.71
C ASN A 138 3.96 -20.84 19.31
#